data_AF-A0A518HCA2-F1
#
_entry.id   AF-A0A518HCA2-F1
#
_cell.length_a   1.000
_cell.length_b   1.000
_cell.length_c   1.000
_cell.angle_alpha   90.00
_cell.angle_beta   90.00
_cell.angle_gamma   90.00
#
_symmetry.space_group_name_H-M   'P 1'
#
loop_
_entity.id
_entity.type
_entity.pdbx_description
1 polymer ?
#
loop_
_entity_poly.entity_id
_entity_poly.type
_entity_poly.pdbx_seq_one_letter_code
_entity_poly.pdbx_strand_id
1 'polypeptide(L)' 'MDVLEVPDGTPALIGQLPLEHLDFVVDLRSRTLIGNPAHGGEHIYELY' A
#
# COMPACT_ATOMS: atom_id res chain seq x y z
N MET A 1 -6.34 -2.74 -28.85
CA MET A 1 -5.94 -2.79 -27.43
C MET A 1 -6.21 -4.20 -26.99
N ASP A 2 -5.15 -4.98 -26.81
CA ASP A 2 -5.29 -6.40 -26.48
C ASP A 2 -5.25 -6.54 -24.97
N VAL A 3 -6.22 -7.26 -24.42
CA VAL A 3 -6.30 -7.57 -23.00
C VAL A 3 -5.65 -8.92 -22.80
N LEU A 4 -4.74 -9.03 -21.83
CA LEU A 4 -4.10 -10.28 -21.45
C LEU A 4 -4.49 -10.65 -20.03
N GLU A 5 -4.62 -11.94 -19.77
CA GLU A 5 -4.79 -12.48 -18.42
C GLU A 5 -3.52 -12.29 -17.60
N VAL A 6 -3.69 -11.96 -16.32
CA VAL A 6 -2.57 -11.90 -15.38
C VAL A 6 -2.22 -13.33 -14.97
N PRO A 7 -0.96 -13.77 -15.12
CA PRO A 7 -0.56 -15.13 -14.76
C PRO A 7 -0.86 -15.47 -13.30
N ASP A 8 -1.21 -16.74 -13.06
CA ASP A 8 -1.37 -17.27 -11.71
C ASP A 8 -0.11 -17.03 -10.86
N GLY A 9 -0.33 -16.67 -9.60
CA GLY A 9 0.75 -16.38 -8.65
C GLY A 9 1.38 -14.99 -8.78
N THR A 10 0.91 -14.15 -9.71
CA THR A 10 1.30 -12.73 -9.74
C THR A 10 0.82 -12.05 -8.45
N PRO A 11 1.72 -11.45 -7.65
CA PRO A 11 1.30 -10.77 -6.43
C PRO A 11 0.49 -9.53 -6.77
N ALA A 12 -0.48 -9.21 -5.91
CA ALA A 12 -1.19 -7.94 -6.00
C ALA A 12 -0.19 -6.78 -5.82
N LEU A 13 -0.24 -5.81 -6.73
CA LEU A 13 0.53 -4.57 -6.62
C LEU A 13 -0.38 -3.47 -6.07
N ILE A 14 0.00 -2.91 -4.94
CA ILE A 14 -0.68 -1.74 -4.36
C ILE A 14 0.12 -0.48 -4.68
N GLY A 15 -0.57 0.53 -5.20
CA GLY A 15 0.01 1.82 -5.53
C GLY A 15 -0.13 2.83 -4.40
N GLN A 16 0.28 4.07 -4.68
CA GLN A 16 0.26 5.18 -3.72
C GLN A 16 -1.13 5.46 -3.13
N LEU A 17 -2.17 5.46 -3.97
CA LEU A 17 -3.53 5.80 -3.52
C LEU A 17 -4.07 4.82 -2.44
N PRO A 18 -4.04 3.49 -2.65
CA PRO A 18 -4.35 2.53 -1.58
C PRO A 18 -3.49 2.67 -0.33
N LEU A 19 -2.19 2.97 -0.48
CA LEU A 19 -1.28 3.12 0.65
C LEU A 19 -1.66 4.30 1.54
N GLU A 20 -1.96 5.45 0.93
CA GLU A 20 -2.41 6.65 1.65
C GLU A 20 -3.76 6.43 2.34
N HIS A 21 -4.70 5.75 1.68
CA HIS A 21 -6.01 5.48 2.25
C HIS A 21 -5.95 4.53 3.45
N LEU A 22 -4.96 3.65 3.50
CA LEU A 22 -4.72 2.71 4.61
C LEU A 22 -3.73 3.25 5.65
N ASP A 23 -3.28 4.49 5.49
CA ASP A 23 -2.29 5.16 6.34
C ASP A 23 -0.95 4.41 6.46
N PHE A 24 -0.48 3.88 5.33
CA PHE A 24 0.79 3.16 5.22
C PHE A 24 1.85 3.94 4.45
N VAL A 25 3.12 3.73 4.83
CA VAL A 25 4.30 4.28 4.17
C VAL A 25 5.31 3.17 3.91
N VAL A 26 6.02 3.24 2.78
CA VAL A 26 7.13 2.32 2.46
C VAL A 26 8.42 2.84 3.11
N ASP A 27 8.99 2.07 4.03
CA ASP A 27 10.35 2.30 4.50
C ASP A 27 11.35 1.70 3.50
N LEU A 28 11.96 2.57 2.69
CA LEU A 28 12.95 2.17 1.68
C LEU A 28 14.27 1.67 2.28
N ARG A 29 14.58 1.98 3.56
CA ARG A 29 15.81 1.54 4.21
C ARG A 29 15.71 0.09 4.66
N SER A 30 14.65 -0.25 5.38
CA SER A 30 14.38 -1.61 5.85
C SER A 30 13.67 -2.48 4.80
N ARG A 31 13.12 -1.85 3.75
CA ARG A 31 12.31 -2.48 2.69
C ARG A 31 11.05 -3.13 3.23
N THR A 32 10.38 -2.44 4.16
CA THR A 32 9.14 -2.89 4.78
C THR A 32 8.02 -1.89 4.59
N LEU A 33 6.78 -2.39 4.60
CA LEU A 33 5.61 -1.56 4.75
C LEU A 33 5.38 -1.26 6.24
N ILE A 34 5.25 0.00 6.61
CA ILE A 34 5.04 0.44 7.99
C ILE A 34 3.83 1.37 8.08
N GLY A 35 3.21 1.46 9.26
CA GLY A 35 2.23 2.50 9.53
C GLY A 35 2.86 3.89 9.43
N ASN A 36 2.08 4.89 9.03
CA ASN A 36 2.56 6.24 8.80
C ASN A 36 3.12 6.88 10.10
N PRO A 37 4.43 7.21 10.16
CA PRO A 37 5.02 7.81 11.36
C PRO A 37 4.45 9.18 11.71
N ALA A 38 3.88 9.91 10.75
CA ALA A 38 3.22 11.19 11.01
C ALA A 38 1.97 11.05 11.90
N HIS A 39 1.38 9.85 11.95
CA HIS A 39 0.23 9.51 12.79
C HIS A 39 0.59 8.55 13.93
N GLY A 40 1.88 8.51 14.32
CA GLY A 40 2.36 7.65 15.39
C GLY A 40 2.50 6.18 15.01
N GLY A 41 2.38 5.83 13.72
CA GLY A 41 2.45 4.45 13.22
C GLY A 41 1.16 3.65 13.41
N GLU A 42 0.10 4.27 13.92
CA GLU A 42 -1.22 3.67 14.07
C GLU A 42 -2.00 3.76 12.75
N HIS A 43 -2.85 2.77 12.50
CA HIS A 43 -3.80 2.85 11.39
C HIS A 43 -4.93 3.80 11.75
N ILE A 44 -4.95 4.98 11.13
CA ILE A 44 -6.11 5.87 11.24
C ILE A 44 -7.04 5.64 10.06
N TYR A 45 -8.16 4.97 10.32
CA TYR A 45 -9.28 4.90 9.37
C TYR A 45 -10.14 6.15 9.50
N GLU A 46 -10.06 7.05 8.53
CA GLU A 46 -10.99 8.17 8.42
C GLU A 46 -12.29 7.69 7.75
N LEU A 47 -13.30 7.33 8.58
CA LEU A 47 -14.66 7.11 8.09
C LEU A 47 -15.35 8.48 7.93
N TYR A 48 -15.70 8.81 6.68
CA TYR A 48 -16.58 9.91 6.32
C TYR A 48 -18.05 9.51 6.45
#